data_AF-A0A7W1RAX5-F1
#
_entry.id   AF-A0A7W1RAX5-F1
#
_cell.length_a   1.000
_cell.length_b   1.000
_cell.length_c   1.000
_cell.angle_alpha   90.00
_cell.angle_beta   90.00
_cell.angle_gamma   90.00
#
_symmetry.space_group_name_H-M   'P 1'
#
loop_
_entity.id
_entity.type
_entity.pdbx_description
1 polymer ?
#
loop_
_entity_poly.entity_id
_entity_poly.type
_entity_poly.pdbx_seq_one_letter_code
_entity_poly.pdbx_strand_id
1 'polypeptide(L)'
;MTSSEIAQAPPAGPPREEQPGSFLKRAEVRDALAWMRLLIDPTEAAAVVRALARPPIELRQVDLARVIALARRRKLDLVLGLTAAIESPQVPPEARERIQRFLELHRSAAAELDTVEPDVFLSRLVDRLGMRSRPLLAPQEAADQRASLERLRALAVGFVAANPRSSTRDLARHLATVVPPSRAEGPAEEQEPEPPPEDRLETTLRLLREEVLDSVARIGGRLSELRLDTDLDISHGVVRFLELLKLSALLQRPEGQELDEALADVNTRLLGATTPLQREIFQTSTLDDTLLDVEGDERARAQALVPREEHSLGPFLPRKGVGLALSASDIQTYRSCPLRYKFARVLRIPTEQTVHQRFGIVVHQVLERYHSEDAQTLAQMLELLEVVWRRSALGESPYELELMGKARAALSRYHARLGAEPAKPVWFERAFAFRLGPHHLRGRVDRVDLLTDGAQEQYELIDYKTSRPKTAEQLADDIQLSLYALAAREAWQLESSQQAYYYVLDDLKVPVPRDERDAAAVTEIVLEVGEGILGQSFEPTPSRAACSICDYRIVCPAAEG
;
A
#
# COMPACT_ATOMS: atom_id res chain seq x y z
N MET A 1 -31.34 -36.77 -42.70
CA MET A 1 -30.02 -36.88 -42.02
C MET A 1 -29.32 -35.56 -42.22
N THR A 2 -29.48 -34.67 -41.24
CA THR A 2 -29.04 -33.28 -41.25
C THR A 2 -27.62 -33.20 -40.69
N SER A 3 -26.67 -32.81 -41.53
CA SER A 3 -25.28 -32.57 -41.15
C SER A 3 -25.15 -31.20 -40.47
N SER A 4 -24.54 -31.20 -39.30
CA SER A 4 -24.26 -30.02 -38.47
C SER A 4 -23.21 -29.13 -39.14
N GLU A 5 -23.57 -27.89 -39.45
CA GLU A 5 -22.61 -26.84 -39.81
C GLU A 5 -21.92 -26.32 -38.54
N ILE A 6 -20.60 -26.50 -38.46
CA ILE A 6 -19.74 -25.91 -37.45
C ILE A 6 -19.49 -24.46 -37.86
N ALA A 7 -19.96 -23.50 -37.05
CA ALA A 7 -19.70 -22.09 -37.26
C ALA A 7 -18.18 -21.80 -37.21
N GLN A 8 -17.63 -21.31 -38.31
CA GLN A 8 -16.24 -20.85 -38.38
C GLN A 8 -16.09 -19.53 -37.61
N ALA A 9 -15.09 -19.47 -36.73
CA ALA A 9 -14.68 -18.24 -36.06
C ALA A 9 -14.20 -17.19 -37.09
N PRO A 10 -14.48 -15.89 -36.90
CA PRO A 10 -14.06 -14.86 -37.83
C PRO A 10 -12.52 -14.73 -37.85
N PRO A 11 -11.92 -14.38 -39.00
CA PRO A 11 -10.47 -14.22 -39.10
C PRO A 11 -9.98 -13.09 -38.20
N ALA A 12 -8.86 -13.34 -37.51
CA ALA A 12 -8.18 -12.36 -36.67
C ALA A 12 -7.87 -11.10 -37.50
N GLY A 13 -8.38 -9.95 -37.06
CA GLY A 13 -8.02 -8.66 -37.62
C GLY A 13 -6.51 -8.38 -37.48
N PRO A 14 -5.97 -7.42 -38.24
CA PRO A 14 -4.55 -7.08 -38.16
C PRO A 14 -4.16 -6.72 -36.71
N PRO A 15 -2.95 -7.08 -36.26
CA PRO A 15 -2.50 -6.78 -34.91
C PRO A 15 -2.60 -5.28 -34.67
N ARG A 16 -3.39 -4.87 -33.68
CA ARG A 16 -3.47 -3.47 -33.25
C ARG A 16 -2.07 -3.01 -32.89
N GLU A 17 -1.57 -1.97 -33.54
CA GLU A 17 -0.33 -1.30 -33.13
C GLU A 17 -0.51 -0.78 -31.70
N GLU A 18 0.06 -1.50 -30.74
CA GLU A 18 0.09 -1.09 -29.34
C GLU A 18 0.87 0.23 -29.20
N GLN A 19 0.27 1.20 -28.52
CA GLN A 19 0.95 2.46 -28.21
C GLN A 19 2.25 2.16 -27.41
N PRO A 20 3.36 2.88 -27.66
CA PRO A 20 4.64 2.63 -26.99
C PRO A 20 4.56 2.58 -25.46
N GLY A 21 3.60 3.29 -24.86
CA GLY A 21 3.38 3.32 -23.42
C GLY A 21 2.60 2.14 -22.81
N SER A 22 1.86 1.33 -23.59
CA SER A 22 1.16 0.15 -23.07
C SER A 22 2.10 -1.04 -22.87
N PHE A 23 3.12 -1.15 -23.73
CA PHE A 23 4.15 -2.18 -23.67
C PHE A 23 4.86 -2.24 -22.29
N LEU A 24 5.26 -1.10 -21.76
CA LEU A 24 5.98 -1.00 -20.47
C LEU A 24 5.09 -1.27 -19.25
N LYS A 25 3.78 -1.36 -19.45
CA LYS A 25 2.83 -1.73 -18.39
C LYS A 25 2.63 -3.24 -18.29
N ARG A 26 3.05 -4.02 -19.28
CA ARG A 26 2.95 -5.48 -19.26
C ARG A 26 3.70 -6.07 -18.07
N ALA A 27 3.10 -7.01 -17.37
CA ALA A 27 3.60 -7.52 -16.09
C ALA A 27 5.01 -8.12 -16.23
N GLU A 28 5.25 -8.90 -17.27
CA GLU A 28 6.53 -9.53 -17.60
C GLU A 28 7.65 -8.52 -17.86
N VAL A 29 7.33 -7.40 -18.54
CA VAL A 29 8.29 -6.33 -18.79
C VAL A 29 8.64 -5.64 -17.48
N ARG A 30 7.65 -5.36 -16.64
CA ARG A 30 7.85 -4.74 -15.33
C ARG A 30 8.59 -5.65 -14.36
N ASP A 31 8.38 -6.96 -14.43
CA ASP A 31 9.12 -7.96 -13.66
C ASP A 31 10.60 -7.94 -14.06
N ALA A 32 10.91 -7.96 -15.36
CA ALA A 32 12.28 -7.84 -15.86
C ALA A 32 12.92 -6.50 -15.44
N LEU A 33 12.19 -5.39 -15.56
CA LEU A 33 12.66 -4.06 -15.16
C LEU A 33 12.91 -3.96 -13.65
N ALA A 34 12.08 -4.59 -12.81
CA ALA A 34 12.31 -4.63 -11.37
C ALA A 34 13.57 -5.41 -11.01
N TRP A 35 13.82 -6.55 -11.67
CA TRP A 35 15.08 -7.27 -11.52
C TRP A 35 16.30 -6.46 -11.98
N MET A 36 16.21 -5.75 -13.10
CA MET A 36 17.28 -4.83 -13.52
C MET A 36 17.54 -3.73 -12.49
N ARG A 37 16.47 -3.11 -11.96
CA ARG A 37 16.54 -2.03 -10.98
C ARG A 37 17.15 -2.49 -9.66
N LEU A 38 16.67 -3.60 -9.08
CA LEU A 38 17.19 -4.10 -7.81
C LEU A 38 18.66 -4.56 -7.92
N LEU A 39 19.10 -5.07 -9.07
CA LEU A 39 20.50 -5.49 -9.27
C LEU A 39 21.46 -4.29 -9.32
N ILE A 40 20.95 -3.13 -9.71
CA ILE A 40 21.74 -1.89 -9.81
C ILE A 40 21.69 -1.12 -8.51
N ASP A 41 20.51 -1.07 -7.91
CA ASP A 41 20.24 -0.44 -6.63
C ASP A 41 19.46 -1.41 -5.73
N PRO A 42 20.16 -2.20 -4.90
CA PRO A 42 19.50 -3.12 -3.98
C PRO A 42 18.74 -2.39 -2.86
N THR A 43 18.92 -1.08 -2.71
CA THR A 43 18.18 -0.26 -1.74
C THR A 43 16.79 0.13 -2.23
N GLU A 44 16.50 -0.05 -3.53
CA GLU A 44 15.19 0.21 -4.12
C GLU A 44 14.17 -0.85 -3.69
N ALA A 45 13.61 -0.67 -2.49
CA ALA A 45 12.75 -1.65 -1.85
C ALA A 45 11.53 -2.06 -2.68
N ALA A 46 10.95 -1.16 -3.47
CA ALA A 46 9.80 -1.48 -4.30
C ALA A 46 10.17 -2.45 -5.45
N ALA A 47 11.35 -2.32 -6.05
CA ALA A 47 11.84 -3.27 -7.04
C ALA A 47 12.09 -4.65 -6.42
N VAL A 48 12.71 -4.69 -5.23
CA VAL A 48 12.93 -5.92 -4.47
C VAL A 48 11.61 -6.61 -4.10
N VAL A 49 10.62 -5.86 -3.60
CA VAL A 49 9.31 -6.41 -3.26
C VAL A 49 8.60 -6.96 -4.48
N ARG A 50 8.66 -6.28 -5.64
CA ARG A 50 8.09 -6.84 -6.88
C ARG A 50 8.78 -8.15 -7.25
N ALA A 51 10.10 -8.22 -7.23
CA ALA A 51 10.83 -9.44 -7.58
C ALA A 51 10.55 -10.61 -6.62
N LEU A 52 10.34 -10.31 -5.33
CA LEU A 52 9.93 -11.31 -4.34
C LEU A 52 8.47 -11.77 -4.53
N ALA A 53 7.55 -10.86 -4.84
CA ALA A 53 6.12 -11.15 -4.95
C ALA A 53 5.72 -11.84 -6.27
N ARG A 54 6.63 -11.97 -7.23
CA ARG A 54 6.35 -12.45 -8.59
C ARG A 54 7.14 -13.73 -8.89
N PRO A 55 6.72 -14.52 -9.90
CA PRO A 55 7.52 -15.63 -10.38
C PRO A 55 8.96 -15.20 -10.73
N PRO A 56 9.97 -16.01 -10.40
CA PRO A 56 9.88 -17.39 -9.90
C PRO A 56 9.86 -17.52 -8.35
N ILE A 57 9.70 -16.42 -7.61
CA ILE A 57 9.85 -16.43 -6.14
C ILE A 57 8.51 -16.57 -5.42
N GLU A 58 7.55 -15.72 -5.78
CA GLU A 58 6.16 -15.78 -5.25
C GLU A 58 6.08 -15.84 -3.72
N LEU A 59 6.81 -14.94 -3.06
CA LEU A 59 6.78 -14.79 -1.62
C LEU A 59 5.43 -14.15 -1.19
N ARG A 60 4.75 -14.81 -0.27
CA ARG A 60 3.43 -14.38 0.26
C ARG A 60 3.52 -13.01 0.93
N GLN A 61 2.40 -12.27 0.92
CA GLN A 61 2.36 -10.90 1.47
C GLN A 61 2.63 -10.84 2.98
N VAL A 62 2.14 -11.83 3.73
CA VAL A 62 2.44 -11.99 5.16
C VAL A 62 3.95 -12.14 5.39
N ASP A 63 4.62 -12.93 4.55
CA ASP A 63 6.05 -13.21 4.68
C ASP A 63 6.88 -12.01 4.23
N LEU A 64 6.45 -11.30 3.18
CA LEU A 64 6.99 -9.99 2.82
C LEU A 64 6.92 -9.01 4.00
N ALA A 65 5.77 -8.90 4.68
CA ALA A 65 5.60 -8.03 5.84
C ALA A 65 6.57 -8.41 6.97
N ARG A 66 6.77 -9.71 7.24
CA ARG A 66 7.74 -10.21 8.24
C ARG A 66 9.18 -9.84 7.88
N VAL A 67 9.58 -10.08 6.63
CA VAL A 67 10.93 -9.77 6.15
C VAL A 67 11.19 -8.26 6.21
N ILE A 68 10.26 -7.43 5.74
CA ILE A 68 10.38 -5.97 5.79
C ILE A 68 10.47 -5.49 7.24
N ALA A 69 9.64 -6.02 8.15
CA ALA A 69 9.69 -5.67 9.56
C ALA A 69 11.04 -6.06 10.21
N LEU A 70 11.59 -7.22 9.85
CA LEU A 70 12.90 -7.69 10.31
C LEU A 70 14.03 -6.79 9.79
N ALA A 71 14.05 -6.50 8.50
CA ALA A 71 15.05 -5.64 7.85
C ALA A 71 15.07 -4.25 8.50
N ARG A 72 13.88 -3.64 8.69
CA ARG A 72 13.73 -2.35 9.36
C ARG A 72 14.24 -2.37 10.80
N ARG A 73 13.92 -3.41 11.58
CA ARG A 73 14.38 -3.56 12.98
C ARG A 73 15.91 -3.62 13.05
N ARG A 74 16.54 -4.28 12.07
CA ARG A 74 18.00 -4.40 11.96
C ARG A 74 18.66 -3.25 11.19
N LYS A 75 17.89 -2.27 10.69
CA LYS A 75 18.37 -1.15 9.85
C LYS A 75 19.15 -1.64 8.62
N LEU A 76 18.67 -2.70 7.99
CA LEU A 76 19.22 -3.28 6.77
C LEU A 76 18.36 -2.88 5.57
N ASP A 77 18.96 -2.81 4.38
CA ASP A 77 18.18 -2.87 3.13
C ASP A 77 17.46 -4.22 3.01
N LEU A 78 16.53 -4.33 2.06
CA LEU A 78 15.72 -5.55 1.93
C LEU A 78 16.55 -6.76 1.50
N VAL A 79 17.58 -6.61 0.67
CA VAL A 79 18.40 -7.75 0.20
C VAL A 79 19.23 -8.32 1.36
N LEU A 80 19.87 -7.47 2.17
CA LEU A 80 20.53 -7.90 3.40
C LEU A 80 19.53 -8.43 4.43
N GLY A 81 18.34 -7.83 4.50
CA GLY A 81 17.23 -8.29 5.34
C GLY A 81 16.76 -9.71 5.01
N LEU A 82 16.75 -10.10 3.74
CA LEU A 82 16.43 -11.46 3.29
C LEU A 82 17.46 -12.48 3.77
N THR A 83 18.75 -12.11 3.78
CA THR A 83 19.81 -12.97 4.34
C THR A 83 19.63 -13.16 5.85
N ALA A 84 19.21 -12.12 6.57
CA ALA A 84 18.84 -12.26 7.98
C ALA A 84 17.53 -13.07 8.19
N ALA A 85 16.63 -13.05 7.21
CA ALA A 85 15.32 -13.71 7.30
C ALA A 85 15.41 -15.24 7.25
N ILE A 86 16.36 -15.79 6.49
CA ILE A 86 16.55 -17.26 6.39
C ILE A 86 16.97 -17.89 7.73
N GLU A 87 17.57 -17.11 8.63
CA GLU A 87 17.96 -17.55 9.98
C GLU A 87 16.88 -17.26 11.03
N SER A 88 15.82 -16.53 10.67
CA SER A 88 14.81 -16.07 11.62
C SER A 88 13.78 -17.16 11.90
N PRO A 89 13.52 -17.52 13.18
CA PRO A 89 12.47 -18.48 13.52
C PRO A 89 11.06 -17.96 13.19
N GLN A 90 10.90 -16.65 12.98
CA GLN A 90 9.62 -16.03 12.65
C GLN A 90 9.22 -16.21 11.18
N VAL A 91 10.14 -16.67 10.33
CA VAL A 91 9.92 -16.91 8.90
C VAL A 91 9.70 -18.42 8.70
N PRO A 92 8.56 -18.85 8.12
CA PRO A 92 8.26 -20.27 7.88
C PRO A 92 9.28 -20.93 6.94
N PRO A 93 9.52 -22.26 7.03
CA PRO A 93 10.46 -22.98 6.16
C PRO A 93 10.22 -22.74 4.66
N GLU A 94 8.98 -22.84 4.20
CA GLU A 94 8.58 -22.57 2.81
C GLU A 94 8.97 -21.16 2.32
N ALA A 95 8.84 -20.16 3.20
CA ALA A 95 9.24 -18.80 2.90
C ALA A 95 10.76 -18.68 2.84
N ARG A 96 11.50 -19.41 3.69
CA ARG A 96 12.98 -19.44 3.64
C ARG A 96 13.49 -20.05 2.35
N GLU A 97 12.88 -21.12 1.86
CA GLU A 97 13.24 -21.74 0.58
C GLU A 97 13.05 -20.78 -0.60
N ARG A 98 11.91 -20.07 -0.65
CA ARG A 98 11.66 -19.02 -1.65
C ARG A 98 12.68 -17.88 -1.55
N ILE A 99 13.02 -17.45 -0.33
CA ILE A 99 14.04 -16.41 -0.10
C ILE A 99 15.43 -16.89 -0.54
N GLN A 100 15.81 -18.15 -0.25
CA GLN A 100 17.07 -18.73 -0.69
C GLN A 100 17.16 -18.76 -2.22
N ARG A 101 16.08 -19.18 -2.90
CA ARG A 101 15.98 -19.12 -4.36
C ARG A 101 16.18 -17.71 -4.90
N PHE A 102 15.57 -16.70 -4.26
CA PHE A 102 15.80 -15.30 -4.62
C PHE A 102 17.27 -14.90 -4.47
N LEU A 103 17.90 -15.21 -3.34
CA LEU A 103 19.29 -14.86 -3.07
C LEU A 103 20.27 -15.55 -4.03
N GLU A 104 19.98 -16.78 -4.46
CA GLU A 104 20.74 -17.48 -5.49
C GLU A 104 20.64 -16.81 -6.86
N LEU A 105 19.42 -16.51 -7.31
CA LEU A 105 19.17 -15.80 -8.56
C LEU A 105 19.80 -14.41 -8.56
N HIS A 106 19.65 -13.68 -7.45
CA HIS A 106 20.25 -12.36 -7.25
C HIS A 106 21.78 -12.41 -7.35
N ARG A 107 22.45 -13.30 -6.59
CA ARG A 107 23.92 -13.42 -6.63
C ARG A 107 24.43 -13.83 -8.00
N SER A 108 23.75 -14.77 -8.67
CA SER A 108 24.12 -15.21 -10.00
C SER A 108 24.00 -14.09 -11.04
N ALA A 109 22.91 -13.31 -11.00
CA ALA A 109 22.72 -12.19 -11.92
C ALA A 109 23.67 -11.03 -11.62
N ALA A 110 23.89 -10.69 -10.34
CA ALA A 110 24.79 -9.61 -9.96
C ALA A 110 26.24 -9.85 -10.42
N ALA A 111 26.72 -11.10 -10.44
CA ALA A 111 28.06 -11.45 -10.90
C ALA A 111 28.30 -11.17 -12.40
N GLU A 112 27.23 -11.14 -13.21
CA GLU A 112 27.31 -10.91 -14.66
C GLU A 112 27.15 -9.43 -15.05
N LEU A 113 26.71 -8.57 -14.12
CA LEU A 113 26.28 -7.20 -14.41
C LEU A 113 27.36 -6.36 -15.09
N ASP A 114 28.62 -6.57 -14.71
CA ASP A 114 29.80 -5.83 -15.17
C ASP A 114 30.67 -6.59 -16.17
N THR A 115 30.28 -7.82 -16.54
CA THR A 115 31.11 -8.72 -17.35
C THR A 115 30.45 -9.14 -18.66
N VAL A 116 29.15 -8.92 -18.80
CA VAL A 116 28.35 -9.30 -19.97
C VAL A 116 27.80 -8.04 -20.65
N GLU A 117 27.78 -8.05 -21.98
CA GLU A 117 27.15 -6.97 -22.77
C GLU A 117 25.68 -6.77 -22.40
N PRO A 118 25.15 -5.53 -22.41
CA PRO A 118 23.85 -5.21 -21.79
C PRO A 118 22.64 -5.98 -22.37
N ASP A 119 22.59 -6.17 -23.68
CA ASP A 119 21.52 -6.87 -24.39
C ASP A 119 21.58 -8.40 -24.17
N VAL A 120 22.79 -8.94 -24.13
CA VAL A 120 23.05 -10.35 -23.78
C VAL A 120 22.69 -10.61 -22.32
N PHE A 121 23.06 -9.69 -21.42
CA PHE A 121 22.72 -9.76 -20.01
C PHE A 121 21.21 -9.83 -19.80
N LEU A 122 20.45 -8.92 -20.43
CA LEU A 122 19.00 -8.89 -20.31
C LEU A 122 18.37 -10.19 -20.83
N SER A 123 18.86 -10.71 -21.94
CA SER A 123 18.39 -12.00 -22.49
C SER A 123 18.64 -13.15 -21.51
N ARG A 124 19.84 -13.23 -20.92
CA ARG A 124 20.19 -14.24 -19.92
C ARG A 124 19.36 -14.09 -18.64
N LEU A 125 19.07 -12.87 -18.21
CA LEU A 125 18.24 -12.60 -17.04
C LEU A 125 16.82 -13.11 -17.25
N VAL A 126 16.21 -12.80 -18.40
CA VAL A 126 14.86 -13.26 -18.78
C VAL A 126 14.79 -14.79 -18.80
N ASP A 127 15.81 -15.46 -19.36
CA ASP A 127 15.89 -16.92 -19.38
C ASP A 127 16.08 -17.52 -17.99
N ARG A 128 16.99 -16.95 -17.18
CA ARG A 128 17.28 -17.37 -15.80
C ARG A 128 16.05 -17.29 -14.89
N LEU A 129 15.21 -16.27 -15.10
CA LEU A 129 13.97 -16.07 -14.35
C LEU A 129 12.82 -16.97 -14.85
N GLY A 130 13.03 -17.76 -15.91
CA GLY A 130 12.00 -18.64 -16.48
C GLY A 130 10.83 -17.88 -17.11
N MET A 131 11.06 -16.62 -17.53
CA MET A 131 9.98 -15.75 -18.02
C MET A 131 9.42 -16.17 -19.38
N ARG A 132 10.16 -16.96 -20.17
CA ARG A 132 9.76 -17.38 -21.52
C ARG A 132 8.94 -18.67 -21.56
N SER A 133 8.96 -19.45 -20.49
CA SER A 133 8.41 -20.80 -20.43
C SER A 133 7.62 -20.95 -19.13
N ARG A 134 6.53 -20.19 -19.03
CA ARG A 134 5.52 -20.39 -17.99
C ARG A 134 4.58 -21.52 -18.43
N PRO A 135 4.57 -22.69 -17.76
CA PRO A 135 3.93 -23.91 -18.26
C PRO A 135 2.39 -23.86 -18.37
N LEU A 136 1.75 -22.72 -18.03
CA LEU A 136 0.33 -22.65 -17.66
C LEU A 136 -0.44 -21.49 -18.27
N LEU A 137 0.25 -20.63 -19.01
CA LEU A 137 -0.43 -19.59 -19.75
C LEU A 137 -1.23 -20.21 -20.88
N ALA A 138 -2.42 -19.64 -21.15
CA ALA A 138 -3.14 -19.97 -22.36
C ALA A 138 -2.23 -19.71 -23.58
N PRO A 139 -2.35 -20.46 -24.69
CA PRO A 139 -1.44 -20.32 -25.83
C PRO A 139 -1.30 -18.88 -26.35
N GLN A 140 -2.39 -18.10 -26.31
CA GLN A 140 -2.40 -16.69 -26.70
C GLN A 140 -1.64 -15.81 -25.70
N GLU A 141 -1.88 -15.96 -24.40
CA GLU A 141 -1.17 -15.21 -23.36
C GLU A 141 0.33 -15.53 -23.34
N ALA A 142 0.69 -16.80 -23.58
CA ALA A 142 2.07 -17.22 -23.75
C ALA A 142 2.71 -16.61 -25.01
N ALA A 143 1.95 -16.43 -26.09
CA ALA A 143 2.43 -15.75 -27.29
C ALA A 143 2.63 -14.25 -27.04
N ASP A 144 1.67 -13.58 -26.40
CA ASP A 144 1.73 -12.16 -26.05
C ASP A 144 2.90 -11.88 -25.11
N GLN A 145 3.08 -12.70 -24.07
CA GLN A 145 4.22 -12.61 -23.15
C GLN A 145 5.55 -12.73 -23.90
N ARG A 146 5.68 -13.73 -24.78
CA ARG A 146 6.90 -13.91 -25.61
C ARG A 146 7.14 -12.71 -26.51
N ALA A 147 6.10 -12.17 -27.14
CA ALA A 147 6.19 -10.99 -27.99
C ALA A 147 6.65 -9.75 -27.19
N SER A 148 6.13 -9.55 -25.97
CA SER A 148 6.57 -8.48 -25.07
C SER A 148 8.05 -8.64 -24.71
N LEU A 149 8.48 -9.82 -24.29
CA LEU A 149 9.88 -10.05 -23.92
C LEU A 149 10.84 -9.90 -25.10
N GLU A 150 10.41 -10.29 -26.31
CA GLU A 150 11.23 -10.10 -27.52
C GLU A 150 11.31 -8.63 -27.93
N ARG A 151 10.22 -7.86 -27.76
CA ARG A 151 10.25 -6.41 -27.95
C ARG A 151 11.18 -5.73 -26.93
N LEU A 152 11.18 -6.18 -25.67
CA LEU A 152 12.10 -5.69 -24.64
C LEU A 152 13.56 -5.94 -25.03
N ARG A 153 13.86 -7.15 -25.53
CA ARG A 153 15.17 -7.51 -26.05
C ARG A 153 15.57 -6.64 -27.25
N ALA A 154 14.66 -6.41 -28.20
CA ALA A 154 14.93 -5.56 -29.35
C ALA A 154 15.28 -4.12 -28.95
N LEU A 155 14.63 -3.57 -27.92
CA LEU A 155 14.97 -2.25 -27.37
C LEU A 155 16.39 -2.23 -26.78
N ALA A 156 16.78 -3.28 -26.04
CA ALA A 156 18.12 -3.38 -25.49
C ALA A 156 19.20 -3.49 -26.58
N VAL A 157 18.96 -4.31 -27.62
CA VAL A 157 19.87 -4.41 -28.78
C VAL A 157 19.99 -3.06 -29.50
N GLY A 158 18.88 -2.36 -29.72
CA GLY A 158 18.89 -1.02 -30.31
C GLY A 158 19.67 0.01 -29.48
N PHE A 159 19.54 -0.05 -28.14
CA PHE A 159 20.29 0.81 -27.24
C PHE A 159 21.80 0.56 -27.30
N VAL A 160 22.23 -0.71 -27.28
CA VAL A 160 23.65 -1.09 -27.37
C VAL A 160 24.23 -0.70 -28.73
N ALA A 161 23.49 -0.91 -29.82
CA ALA A 161 23.90 -0.48 -31.15
C ALA A 161 24.09 1.04 -31.25
N ALA A 162 23.23 1.82 -30.60
CA ALA A 162 23.36 3.28 -30.52
C ALA A 162 24.45 3.73 -29.54
N ASN A 163 24.79 2.91 -28.53
CA ASN A 163 25.74 3.24 -27.47
C ASN A 163 26.72 2.07 -27.21
N PRO A 164 27.71 1.83 -28.10
CA PRO A 164 28.56 0.63 -28.04
C PRO A 164 29.48 0.50 -26.83
N ARG A 165 29.60 1.56 -26.01
CA ARG A 165 30.39 1.57 -24.76
C ARG A 165 29.52 1.65 -23.50
N SER A 166 28.22 1.44 -23.66
CA SER A 166 27.27 1.48 -22.55
C SER A 166 27.38 0.22 -21.69
N SER A 167 27.25 0.40 -20.38
CA SER A 167 27.17 -0.69 -19.41
C SER A 167 25.73 -1.17 -19.23
N THR A 168 25.56 -2.32 -18.59
CA THR A 168 24.23 -2.82 -18.17
C THR A 168 23.52 -1.82 -17.26
N ARG A 169 24.28 -1.06 -16.46
CA ARG A 169 23.74 0.03 -15.64
C ARG A 169 23.21 1.20 -16.48
N ASP A 170 23.86 1.51 -17.60
CA ASP A 170 23.38 2.53 -18.53
C ASP A 170 22.10 2.08 -19.25
N LEU A 171 22.04 0.82 -19.68
CA LEU A 171 20.83 0.24 -20.26
C LEU A 171 19.65 0.29 -19.30
N ALA A 172 19.83 -0.12 -18.05
CA ALA A 172 18.74 -0.08 -17.08
C ALA A 172 18.31 1.36 -16.73
N ARG A 173 19.25 2.31 -16.64
CA ARG A 173 18.92 3.73 -16.49
C ARG A 173 18.11 4.22 -17.70
N HIS A 174 18.47 3.81 -18.91
CA HIS A 174 17.71 4.11 -20.12
C HIS A 174 16.30 3.49 -20.08
N LEU A 175 16.18 2.21 -19.71
CA LEU A 175 14.88 1.55 -19.61
C LEU A 175 14.00 2.14 -18.49
N ALA A 176 14.61 2.68 -17.42
CA ALA A 176 13.91 3.37 -16.34
C ALA A 176 13.36 4.76 -16.77
N THR A 177 14.04 5.48 -17.69
CA THR A 177 13.56 6.77 -18.22
C THR A 177 12.52 6.60 -19.32
N VAL A 178 12.50 5.45 -20.00
CA VAL A 178 11.56 5.13 -21.08
C VAL A 178 10.15 4.80 -20.56
N VAL A 179 9.90 4.78 -19.24
CA VAL A 179 8.56 4.61 -18.63
C VAL A 179 7.86 5.96 -18.42
N PRO A 180 7.02 6.46 -19.36
CA PRO A 180 6.18 7.63 -19.10
C PRO A 180 4.99 7.27 -18.21
N PRO A 181 4.46 8.24 -17.43
CA PRO A 181 3.22 8.06 -16.69
C PRO A 181 2.05 7.93 -17.66
N SER A 182 1.58 6.70 -17.89
CA SER A 182 0.41 6.43 -18.75
C SER A 182 -0.87 6.17 -17.94
N ARG A 183 -1.98 6.58 -18.57
CA ARG A 183 -3.38 6.74 -18.13
C ARG A 183 -4.09 5.40 -17.94
N ALA A 184 -5.06 5.37 -17.03
CA ALA A 184 -6.04 4.29 -16.88
C ALA A 184 -7.43 4.94 -16.74
N GLU A 185 -8.40 4.44 -17.51
CA GLU A 185 -9.83 4.72 -17.41
C GLU A 185 -10.49 3.51 -16.73
N GLY A 186 -11.35 3.73 -15.75
CA GLY A 186 -12.04 2.66 -15.01
C GLY A 186 -13.55 2.66 -15.28
N PRO A 187 -14.22 1.50 -15.21
CA PRO A 187 -15.68 1.44 -15.22
C PRO A 187 -16.25 1.52 -13.79
N ALA A 188 -17.50 1.98 -13.69
CA ALA A 188 -18.30 2.04 -12.47
C ALA A 188 -19.28 0.86 -12.41
N GLU A 189 -19.50 0.31 -11.22
CA GLU A 189 -20.53 -0.70 -10.94
C GLU A 189 -21.52 -0.17 -9.90
N GLU A 190 -22.81 -0.43 -10.16
CA GLU A 190 -23.98 -0.10 -9.34
C GLU A 190 -24.27 -1.21 -8.33
N GLN A 191 -24.78 -0.85 -7.15
CA GLN A 191 -25.16 -1.76 -6.06
C GLN A 191 -26.67 -1.98 -6.02
N GLU A 192 -27.10 -3.24 -5.83
CA GLU A 192 -28.48 -3.65 -5.54
C GLU A 192 -28.70 -3.95 -4.03
N PRO A 193 -29.94 -3.87 -3.51
CA PRO A 193 -30.22 -3.87 -2.07
C PRO A 193 -30.55 -5.25 -1.45
N GLU A 194 -30.36 -5.36 -0.14
CA GLU A 194 -30.55 -6.57 0.69
C GLU A 194 -32.02 -6.97 0.96
N PRO A 195 -32.30 -8.29 1.10
CA PRO A 195 -33.61 -8.83 1.51
C PRO A 195 -33.70 -9.12 3.04
N PRO A 196 -34.92 -9.35 3.59
CA PRO A 196 -35.24 -9.38 5.03
C PRO A 196 -34.99 -10.77 5.68
N PRO A 197 -35.19 -10.94 7.01
CA PRO A 197 -34.56 -12.01 7.78
C PRO A 197 -35.35 -13.33 7.76
N GLU A 198 -34.75 -14.36 7.18
CA GLU A 198 -35.08 -15.77 7.37
C GLU A 198 -34.06 -16.44 8.32
N ASP A 199 -34.38 -17.66 8.80
CA ASP A 199 -33.76 -18.36 9.93
C ASP A 199 -32.21 -18.29 9.95
N ARG A 200 -31.61 -18.14 11.13
CA ARG A 200 -30.17 -17.82 11.32
C ARG A 200 -29.25 -18.86 10.68
N LEU A 201 -29.63 -20.13 10.70
CA LEU A 201 -28.90 -21.22 10.03
C LEU A 201 -29.08 -21.17 8.50
N GLU A 202 -30.29 -20.85 8.01
CA GLU A 202 -30.58 -20.74 6.58
C GLU A 202 -29.86 -19.54 5.95
N THR A 203 -29.81 -18.40 6.66
CA THR A 203 -29.04 -17.22 6.24
C THR A 203 -27.55 -17.54 6.17
N THR A 204 -26.99 -18.20 7.19
CA THR A 204 -25.57 -18.59 7.19
C THR A 204 -25.27 -19.59 6.07
N LEU A 205 -26.17 -20.54 5.82
CA LEU A 205 -26.06 -21.48 4.70
C LEU A 205 -26.06 -20.76 3.35
N ARG A 206 -26.95 -19.77 3.16
CA ARG A 206 -27.03 -19.00 1.92
C ARG A 206 -25.76 -18.20 1.67
N LEU A 207 -25.27 -17.46 2.67
CA LEU A 207 -24.05 -16.66 2.57
C LEU A 207 -22.82 -17.53 2.32
N LEU A 208 -22.70 -18.66 3.03
CA LEU A 208 -21.59 -19.59 2.82
C LEU A 208 -21.69 -20.30 1.45
N ARG A 209 -22.91 -20.53 0.94
CA ARG A 209 -23.10 -21.07 -0.41
C ARG A 209 -22.62 -20.09 -1.47
N GLU A 210 -22.95 -18.80 -1.34
CA GLU A 210 -22.47 -17.75 -2.22
C GLU A 210 -20.94 -17.64 -2.16
N GLU A 211 -20.34 -17.65 -0.96
CA GLU A 211 -18.88 -17.63 -0.79
C GLU A 211 -18.19 -18.88 -1.39
N VAL A 212 -18.78 -20.07 -1.23
CA VAL A 212 -18.26 -21.31 -1.83
C VAL A 212 -18.34 -21.24 -3.36
N LEU A 213 -19.42 -20.70 -3.92
CA LEU A 213 -19.55 -20.54 -5.38
C LEU A 213 -18.54 -19.52 -5.93
N ASP A 214 -18.37 -18.39 -5.23
CA ASP A 214 -17.39 -17.37 -5.58
C ASP A 214 -15.95 -17.88 -5.44
N SER A 215 -15.66 -18.61 -4.36
CA SER A 215 -14.34 -19.23 -4.16
C SER A 215 -14.06 -20.31 -5.19
N VAL A 216 -15.05 -21.05 -5.70
CA VAL A 216 -14.83 -21.99 -6.82
C VAL A 216 -14.36 -21.25 -8.07
N ALA A 217 -14.93 -20.10 -8.41
CA ALA A 217 -14.46 -19.30 -9.54
C ALA A 217 -13.06 -18.72 -9.28
N ARG A 218 -12.79 -18.26 -8.04
CA ARG A 218 -11.51 -17.68 -7.60
C ARG A 218 -10.39 -18.72 -7.57
N ILE A 219 -10.60 -19.84 -6.90
CA ILE A 219 -9.72 -21.01 -6.82
C ILE A 219 -9.57 -21.62 -8.21
N GLY A 220 -10.64 -21.71 -9.01
CA GLY A 220 -10.60 -22.12 -10.41
C GLY A 220 -9.70 -21.22 -11.27
N GLY A 221 -9.79 -19.89 -11.08
CA GLY A 221 -8.88 -18.92 -11.67
C GLY A 221 -7.43 -19.15 -11.23
N ARG A 222 -7.18 -19.34 -9.92
CA ARG A 222 -5.83 -19.61 -9.40
C ARG A 222 -5.26 -20.98 -9.78
N LEU A 223 -6.13 -21.97 -9.97
CA LEU A 223 -5.82 -23.27 -10.56
C LEU A 223 -5.40 -23.12 -12.03
N SER A 224 -5.96 -22.15 -12.75
CA SER A 224 -5.49 -21.82 -14.10
C SER A 224 -4.16 -21.06 -14.11
N GLU A 225 -3.80 -20.39 -13.00
CA GLU A 225 -2.54 -19.65 -12.82
C GLU A 225 -1.36 -20.52 -12.29
N LEU A 226 -1.58 -21.81 -11.98
CA LEU A 226 -0.87 -22.66 -10.98
C LEU A 226 0.27 -22.00 -10.18
N ARG A 227 -0.06 -21.69 -8.93
CA ARG A 227 0.87 -21.35 -7.86
C ARG A 227 1.31 -22.61 -7.10
N LEU A 228 2.43 -22.55 -6.40
CA LEU A 228 2.91 -23.65 -5.54
C LEU A 228 2.03 -23.91 -4.30
N ASP A 229 1.05 -23.04 -3.99
CA ASP A 229 0.13 -23.15 -2.86
C ASP A 229 -1.30 -23.59 -3.31
N THR A 230 -1.42 -24.11 -4.54
CA THR A 230 -2.70 -24.52 -5.12
C THR A 230 -3.38 -25.62 -4.29
N ASP A 231 -2.60 -26.51 -3.65
CA ASP A 231 -3.09 -27.55 -2.75
C ASP A 231 -3.67 -26.98 -1.45
N LEU A 232 -3.13 -25.86 -0.96
CA LEU A 232 -3.65 -25.14 0.20
C LEU A 232 -4.92 -24.36 -0.16
N ASP A 233 -4.98 -23.67 -1.30
CA ASP A 233 -6.20 -23.02 -1.81
C ASP A 233 -7.30 -24.05 -2.07
N ILE A 234 -6.96 -25.21 -2.67
CA ILE A 234 -7.87 -26.35 -2.78
C ILE A 234 -8.30 -26.82 -1.39
N SER A 235 -7.39 -26.94 -0.43
CA SER A 235 -7.73 -27.41 0.91
C SER A 235 -8.63 -26.43 1.66
N HIS A 236 -8.44 -25.12 1.51
CA HIS A 236 -9.33 -24.09 2.04
C HIS A 236 -10.70 -24.13 1.36
N GLY A 237 -10.76 -24.26 0.04
CA GLY A 237 -12.01 -24.43 -0.70
C GLY A 237 -12.77 -25.71 -0.32
N VAL A 238 -12.05 -26.82 -0.16
CA VAL A 238 -12.63 -28.10 0.30
C VAL A 238 -13.15 -27.96 1.73
N VAL A 239 -12.42 -27.32 2.63
CA VAL A 239 -12.88 -27.08 4.01
C VAL A 239 -14.12 -26.18 4.04
N ARG A 240 -14.16 -25.12 3.22
CA ARG A 240 -15.37 -24.28 3.07
C ARG A 240 -16.57 -25.08 2.55
N PHE A 241 -16.36 -26.00 1.62
CA PHE A 241 -17.42 -26.93 1.19
C PHE A 241 -17.85 -27.89 2.32
N LEU A 242 -16.93 -28.38 3.14
CA LEU A 242 -17.26 -29.21 4.31
C LEU A 242 -18.05 -28.43 5.37
N GLU A 243 -17.78 -27.14 5.54
CA GLU A 243 -18.56 -26.24 6.39
C GLU A 243 -19.97 -25.99 5.82
N LEU A 244 -20.10 -25.89 4.49
CA LEU A 244 -21.42 -25.84 3.84
C LEU A 244 -22.22 -27.13 4.07
N LEU A 245 -21.55 -28.29 3.95
CA LEU A 245 -22.12 -29.59 4.30
C LEU A 245 -22.51 -29.67 5.79
N LYS A 246 -21.69 -29.11 6.69
CA LYS A 246 -22.00 -29.00 8.11
C LYS A 246 -23.32 -28.26 8.33
N LEU A 247 -23.47 -27.06 7.77
CA LEU A 247 -24.69 -26.26 7.91
C LEU A 247 -25.92 -26.99 7.35
N SER A 248 -25.78 -27.64 6.20
CA SER A 248 -26.84 -28.46 5.60
C SER A 248 -27.25 -29.62 6.51
N ALA A 249 -26.28 -30.31 7.11
CA ALA A 249 -26.54 -31.40 8.05
C ALA A 249 -27.23 -30.92 9.34
N LEU A 250 -26.85 -29.74 9.86
CA LEU A 250 -27.46 -29.14 11.04
C LEU A 250 -28.91 -28.70 10.81
N LEU A 251 -29.24 -28.23 9.60
CA LEU A 251 -30.63 -27.94 9.20
C LEU A 251 -31.49 -29.21 9.09
N GLN A 252 -30.87 -30.34 8.75
CA GLN A 252 -31.53 -31.64 8.61
C GLN A 252 -31.43 -32.51 9.88
N ARG A 253 -31.08 -31.91 11.03
CA ARG A 253 -30.96 -32.65 12.29
C ARG A 253 -32.30 -33.25 12.73
N PRO A 254 -32.32 -34.43 13.38
CA PRO A 254 -33.53 -34.99 13.97
C PRO A 254 -34.29 -34.00 14.87
N GLU A 255 -35.62 -34.02 14.80
CA GLU A 255 -36.45 -33.20 15.68
C GLU A 255 -36.16 -33.52 17.15
N GLY A 256 -35.82 -32.48 17.93
CA GLY A 256 -35.48 -32.60 19.35
C GLY A 256 -34.00 -32.83 19.66
N GLN A 257 -33.11 -32.90 18.65
CA GLN A 257 -31.66 -32.87 18.89
C GLN A 257 -31.19 -31.42 19.08
N GLU A 258 -30.45 -31.19 20.18
CA GLU A 258 -29.84 -29.90 20.47
C GLU A 258 -28.72 -29.58 19.46
N LEU A 259 -28.52 -28.28 19.19
CA LEU A 259 -27.61 -27.82 18.13
C LEU A 259 -26.15 -28.16 18.44
N ASP A 260 -25.75 -28.08 19.71
CA ASP A 260 -24.40 -28.38 20.18
C ASP A 260 -24.06 -29.88 20.06
N GLU A 261 -25.00 -30.75 20.41
CA GLU A 261 -24.89 -32.20 20.23
C GLU A 261 -24.79 -32.56 18.75
N ALA A 262 -25.67 -32.00 17.91
CA ALA A 262 -25.65 -32.21 16.46
C ALA A 262 -24.33 -31.71 15.83
N LEU A 263 -23.82 -30.56 16.30
CA LEU A 263 -22.56 -29.97 15.83
C LEU A 263 -21.36 -30.86 16.17
N ALA A 264 -21.29 -31.39 17.39
CA ALA A 264 -20.22 -32.31 17.80
C ALA A 264 -20.20 -33.60 16.97
N ASP A 265 -21.38 -34.17 16.71
CA ASP A 265 -21.54 -35.38 15.89
C ASP A 265 -21.13 -35.16 14.43
N VAL A 266 -21.58 -34.06 13.83
CA VAL A 266 -21.24 -33.68 12.45
C VAL A 266 -19.75 -33.41 12.32
N ASN A 267 -19.14 -32.68 13.26
CA ASN A 267 -17.70 -32.44 13.29
C ASN A 267 -16.89 -33.72 13.33
N THR A 268 -17.27 -34.67 14.19
CA THR A 268 -16.59 -35.96 14.31
C THR A 268 -16.57 -36.70 12.97
N ARG A 269 -17.69 -36.71 12.24
CA ARG A 269 -17.82 -37.37 10.93
C ARG A 269 -17.01 -36.65 9.85
N LEU A 270 -17.05 -35.32 9.80
CA LEU A 270 -16.31 -34.52 8.81
C LEU A 270 -14.80 -34.63 9.01
N LEU A 271 -14.31 -34.54 10.26
CA LEU A 271 -12.88 -34.69 10.60
C LEU A 271 -12.32 -36.09 10.25
N GLY A 272 -13.19 -37.11 10.23
CA GLY A 272 -12.85 -38.46 9.77
C GLY A 272 -12.62 -38.55 8.26
N ALA A 273 -13.20 -37.63 7.48
CA ALA A 273 -13.11 -37.60 6.01
C ALA A 273 -12.02 -36.64 5.48
N THR A 274 -11.44 -35.78 6.33
CA THR A 274 -10.42 -34.80 5.93
C THR A 274 -9.00 -35.37 5.87
N THR A 275 -8.18 -34.86 4.94
CA THR A 275 -6.72 -35.04 4.97
C THR A 275 -6.10 -34.34 6.20
N PRO A 276 -4.83 -34.62 6.57
CA PRO A 276 -4.19 -33.94 7.71
C PRO A 276 -4.19 -32.41 7.62
N LEU A 277 -3.92 -31.85 6.43
CA LEU A 277 -3.92 -30.40 6.19
C LEU A 277 -5.35 -29.82 6.29
N GLN A 278 -6.34 -30.47 5.67
CA GLN A 278 -7.75 -30.05 5.78
C GLN A 278 -8.26 -30.13 7.22
N ARG A 279 -7.82 -31.13 7.99
CA ARG A 279 -8.17 -31.29 9.40
C ARG A 279 -7.67 -30.11 10.23
N GLU A 280 -6.41 -29.72 10.04
CA GLU A 280 -5.82 -28.55 10.71
C GLU A 280 -6.61 -27.28 10.37
N ILE A 281 -6.89 -27.04 9.09
CA ILE A 281 -7.68 -25.87 8.65
C ILE A 281 -9.08 -25.89 9.28
N PHE A 282 -9.80 -27.01 9.19
CA PHE A 282 -11.16 -27.17 9.70
C PHE A 282 -11.25 -26.97 11.22
N GLN A 283 -10.27 -27.45 11.98
CA GLN A 283 -10.23 -27.29 13.44
C GLN A 283 -9.96 -25.86 13.89
N THR A 284 -9.40 -25.00 13.02
CA THR A 284 -9.22 -23.57 13.30
C THR A 284 -10.41 -22.72 12.87
N SER A 285 -11.49 -23.34 12.37
CA SER A 285 -12.72 -22.66 11.98
C SER A 285 -13.40 -22.01 13.18
N THR A 286 -13.80 -20.74 13.04
CA THR A 286 -14.62 -20.04 14.05
C THR A 286 -16.12 -20.23 13.80
N LEU A 287 -16.50 -21.01 12.77
CA LEU A 287 -17.89 -21.24 12.42
C LEU A 287 -18.67 -21.88 13.57
N ASP A 288 -18.06 -22.80 14.31
CA ASP A 288 -18.71 -23.49 15.42
C ASP A 288 -19.05 -22.52 16.55
N ASP A 289 -18.08 -21.68 16.93
CA ASP A 289 -18.29 -20.62 17.92
C ASP A 289 -19.40 -19.65 17.47
N THR A 290 -19.44 -19.34 16.18
CA THR A 290 -20.43 -18.43 15.56
C THR A 290 -21.84 -19.03 15.54
N LEU A 291 -21.95 -20.35 15.41
CA LEU A 291 -23.22 -21.08 15.40
C LEU A 291 -23.78 -21.26 16.82
N LEU A 292 -22.89 -21.43 17.80
CA LEU A 292 -23.24 -21.58 19.21
C LEU A 292 -23.45 -20.24 19.94
N ASP A 293 -23.00 -19.13 19.35
CA ASP A 293 -23.22 -17.81 19.92
C ASP A 293 -24.70 -17.39 19.86
N VAL A 294 -25.31 -17.33 21.05
CA VAL A 294 -26.73 -16.98 21.26
C VAL A 294 -26.94 -15.46 21.17
N GLU A 295 -25.89 -14.66 21.41
CA GLU A 295 -25.92 -13.20 21.51
C GLU A 295 -25.54 -12.49 20.20
N GLY A 296 -26.19 -12.84 19.09
CA GLY A 296 -26.47 -11.88 17.99
C GLY A 296 -25.35 -10.99 17.45
N ASP A 297 -24.07 -11.41 17.45
CA ASP A 297 -23.00 -10.59 16.87
C ASP A 297 -22.92 -10.79 15.35
N GLU A 298 -23.69 -10.00 14.61
CA GLU A 298 -23.68 -9.93 13.14
C GLU A 298 -22.27 -9.68 12.58
N ARG A 299 -21.37 -9.02 13.34
CA ARG A 299 -19.99 -8.76 12.92
C ARG A 299 -19.09 -9.98 13.07
N ALA A 300 -19.26 -10.79 14.12
CA ALA A 300 -18.55 -12.05 14.25
C ALA A 300 -18.95 -13.04 13.13
N ARG A 301 -20.23 -13.04 12.75
CA ARG A 301 -20.76 -13.79 11.61
C ARG A 301 -20.16 -13.34 10.28
N ALA A 302 -20.18 -12.05 10.00
CA ALA A 302 -19.56 -11.49 8.79
C ALA A 302 -18.08 -11.87 8.72
N GLN A 303 -17.34 -11.85 9.84
CA GLN A 303 -15.93 -12.25 9.91
C GLN A 303 -15.69 -13.75 9.69
N ALA A 304 -16.56 -14.63 10.23
CA ALA A 304 -16.45 -16.08 10.03
C ALA A 304 -16.69 -16.50 8.57
N LEU A 305 -17.45 -15.70 7.82
CA LEU A 305 -17.79 -15.87 6.41
C LEU A 305 -16.74 -15.27 5.44
N VAL A 306 -15.73 -14.53 5.94
CA VAL A 306 -14.65 -13.99 5.08
C VAL A 306 -13.77 -15.12 4.52
N PRO A 307 -13.38 -15.10 3.23
CA PRO A 307 -12.48 -16.08 2.65
C PRO A 307 -11.18 -16.22 3.46
N ARG A 308 -10.86 -17.45 3.91
CA ARG A 308 -9.62 -17.75 4.63
C ARG A 308 -8.55 -18.12 3.63
N GLU A 309 -8.11 -17.15 2.85
CA GLU A 309 -6.98 -17.31 1.93
C GLU A 309 -5.96 -16.21 2.25
N GLU A 310 -4.70 -16.61 2.43
CA GLU A 310 -3.60 -15.82 2.98
C GLU A 310 -3.68 -15.57 4.51
N HIS A 311 -2.59 -15.84 5.22
CA HIS A 311 -2.48 -15.47 6.63
C HIS A 311 -2.74 -13.95 6.76
N SER A 312 -3.83 -13.59 7.46
CA SER A 312 -4.27 -12.20 7.67
C SER A 312 -3.09 -11.27 7.97
N LEU A 313 -3.11 -10.07 7.36
CA LEU A 313 -2.19 -8.98 7.69
C LEU A 313 -2.54 -8.28 9.01
N GLY A 314 -3.55 -8.77 9.73
CA GLY A 314 -3.97 -8.31 11.06
C GLY A 314 -2.82 -8.02 12.04
N PRO A 315 -1.80 -8.88 12.17
CA PRO A 315 -0.64 -8.63 13.04
C PRO A 315 0.21 -7.41 12.65
N PHE A 316 0.11 -6.93 11.40
CA PHE A 316 0.88 -5.80 10.88
C PHE A 316 0.08 -4.49 10.85
N LEU A 317 -1.23 -4.54 11.15
CA LEU A 317 -2.05 -3.35 11.28
C LEU A 317 -1.56 -2.49 12.47
N PRO A 318 -1.65 -1.15 12.39
CA PRO A 318 -1.22 -0.26 13.46
C PRO A 318 -2.25 -0.23 14.61
N ARG A 319 -2.47 -1.36 15.28
CA ARG A 319 -3.44 -1.49 16.37
C ARG A 319 -2.97 -0.77 17.64
N LYS A 320 -3.91 -0.16 18.36
CA LYS A 320 -3.73 0.37 19.71
C LYS A 320 -5.00 0.09 20.52
N GLY A 321 -4.91 -0.91 21.41
CA GLY A 321 -6.09 -1.48 22.06
C GLY A 321 -7.01 -2.16 21.04
N VAL A 322 -8.30 -1.89 21.15
CA VAL A 322 -9.34 -2.45 20.26
C VAL A 322 -9.43 -1.75 18.90
N GLY A 323 -8.80 -0.59 18.72
CA GLY A 323 -8.80 0.14 17.44
C GLY A 323 -7.41 0.39 16.88
N LEU A 324 -7.29 1.46 16.09
CA LEU A 324 -6.08 1.78 15.32
C LEU A 324 -5.42 3.06 15.84
N ALA A 325 -4.11 3.15 15.67
CA ALA A 325 -3.36 4.39 15.84
C ALA A 325 -3.20 5.09 14.48
N LEU A 326 -3.97 6.15 14.24
CA LEU A 326 -4.05 6.86 12.96
C LEU A 326 -3.57 8.32 13.09
N SER A 327 -3.00 8.84 12.01
CA SER A 327 -2.69 10.26 11.81
C SER A 327 -3.47 10.84 10.64
N ALA A 328 -3.51 12.17 10.50
CA ALA A 328 -4.15 12.82 9.36
C ALA A 328 -3.64 12.29 8.01
N SER A 329 -2.33 12.09 7.89
CA SER A 329 -1.71 11.50 6.69
C SER A 329 -2.09 10.05 6.48
N ASP A 330 -2.35 9.27 7.53
CA ASP A 330 -2.82 7.88 7.42
C ASP A 330 -4.21 7.83 6.79
N ILE A 331 -5.11 8.66 7.31
CA ILE A 331 -6.49 8.78 6.83
C ILE A 331 -6.50 9.26 5.37
N GLN A 332 -5.75 10.32 5.08
CA GLN A 332 -5.64 10.85 3.71
C GLN A 332 -5.02 9.82 2.74
N THR A 333 -4.01 9.07 3.18
CA THR A 333 -3.40 8.03 2.34
C THR A 333 -4.41 6.93 2.02
N TYR A 334 -5.16 6.45 3.00
CA TYR A 334 -6.17 5.41 2.79
C TYR A 334 -7.29 5.89 1.86
N ARG A 335 -7.86 7.08 2.12
CA ARG A 335 -8.88 7.67 1.23
C ARG A 335 -8.37 7.92 -0.19
N SER A 336 -7.10 8.28 -0.34
CA SER A 336 -6.50 8.46 -1.67
C SER A 336 -6.34 7.16 -2.43
N CYS A 337 -5.97 6.08 -1.74
CA CYS A 337 -5.82 4.72 -2.27
C CYS A 337 -5.57 3.72 -1.12
N PRO A 338 -6.50 2.79 -0.81
CA PRO A 338 -6.32 1.79 0.24
C PRO A 338 -5.09 0.90 0.01
N LEU A 339 -4.81 0.55 -1.25
CA LEU A 339 -3.61 -0.22 -1.59
C LEU A 339 -2.30 0.54 -1.30
N ARG A 340 -2.27 1.87 -1.52
CA ARG A 340 -1.13 2.71 -1.15
C ARG A 340 -0.91 2.70 0.36
N TYR A 341 -2.00 2.77 1.13
CA TYR A 341 -1.94 2.66 2.59
C TYR A 341 -1.39 1.30 3.03
N LYS A 342 -1.84 0.20 2.43
CA LYS A 342 -1.32 -1.15 2.68
C LYS A 342 0.19 -1.20 2.47
N PHE A 343 0.70 -0.72 1.33
CA PHE A 343 2.14 -0.70 1.06
C PHE A 343 2.92 0.16 2.06
N ALA A 344 2.43 1.35 2.39
CA ALA A 344 3.13 2.31 3.23
C ALA A 344 3.09 2.00 4.73
N ARG A 345 1.95 1.49 5.24
CA ARG A 345 1.70 1.38 6.69
C ARG A 345 1.59 -0.05 7.20
N VAL A 346 1.05 -0.95 6.38
CA VAL A 346 0.89 -2.37 6.74
C VAL A 346 2.16 -3.14 6.39
N LEU A 347 2.54 -3.17 5.10
CA LEU A 347 3.78 -3.80 4.65
C LEU A 347 5.02 -2.96 4.97
N ARG A 348 4.85 -1.64 5.12
CA ARG A 348 5.92 -0.67 5.47
C ARG A 348 7.09 -0.69 4.49
N ILE A 349 6.78 -0.88 3.21
CA ILE A 349 7.75 -0.85 2.10
C ILE A 349 8.45 0.52 2.12
N PRO A 350 9.77 0.56 2.35
CA PRO A 350 10.53 1.81 2.30
C PRO A 350 10.41 2.49 0.94
N THR A 351 10.35 3.81 0.93
CA THR A 351 10.45 4.63 -0.28
C THR A 351 11.56 5.65 -0.06
N GLU A 352 12.26 5.99 -1.14
CA GLU A 352 13.21 7.09 -1.09
C GLU A 352 12.48 8.42 -0.95
N GLN A 353 12.98 9.27 -0.06
CA GLN A 353 12.47 10.63 0.03
C GLN A 353 12.94 11.42 -1.18
N THR A 354 12.03 12.05 -1.91
CA THR A 354 12.37 12.95 -3.01
C THR A 354 13.18 14.15 -2.52
N VAL A 355 13.93 14.80 -3.42
CA VAL A 355 14.66 16.06 -3.14
C VAL A 355 13.72 17.10 -2.52
N HIS A 356 12.49 17.21 -3.03
CA HIS A 356 11.48 18.13 -2.52
C HIS A 356 10.99 17.79 -1.10
N GLN A 357 10.81 16.50 -0.79
CA GLN A 357 10.45 16.08 0.57
C GLN A 357 11.58 16.36 1.55
N ARG A 358 12.84 16.05 1.19
CA ARG A 358 14.02 16.37 2.01
C ARG A 358 14.13 17.88 2.23
N PHE A 359 13.94 18.67 1.17
CA PHE A 359 13.91 20.12 1.25
C PHE A 359 12.82 20.65 2.20
N GLY A 360 11.60 20.11 2.12
CA GLY A 360 10.53 20.43 3.06
C GLY A 360 10.93 20.15 4.51
N ILE A 361 11.49 18.97 4.78
CA ILE A 361 11.99 18.59 6.12
C ILE A 361 13.04 19.58 6.62
N VAL A 362 13.97 20.02 5.77
CA VAL A 362 14.97 21.04 6.15
C VAL A 362 14.30 22.32 6.61
N VAL A 363 13.35 22.85 5.83
CA VAL A 363 12.65 24.10 6.19
C VAL A 363 11.91 23.95 7.52
N HIS A 364 11.17 22.86 7.73
CA HIS A 364 10.48 22.62 9.01
C HIS A 364 11.47 22.53 10.18
N GLN A 365 12.56 21.77 10.04
CA GLN A 365 13.59 21.63 11.09
C GLN A 365 14.27 22.95 11.43
N VAL A 366 14.50 23.83 10.44
CA VAL A 366 15.05 25.16 10.70
C VAL A 366 14.06 26.01 11.50
N LEU A 367 12.79 26.01 11.11
CA LEU A 367 11.73 26.75 11.81
C LEU A 367 11.52 26.23 13.23
N GLU A 368 11.46 24.92 13.42
CA GLU A 368 11.38 24.24 14.72
C GLU A 368 12.56 24.66 15.63
N ARG A 369 13.79 24.55 15.15
CA ARG A 369 14.98 24.89 15.94
C ARG A 369 15.08 26.37 16.25
N TYR A 370 14.77 27.21 15.26
CA TYR A 370 14.81 28.65 15.45
C TYR A 370 13.92 29.08 16.62
N HIS A 371 12.72 28.51 16.71
CA HIS A 371 11.77 28.84 17.76
C HIS A 371 12.00 28.09 19.08
N SER A 372 12.51 26.85 19.05
CA SER A 372 12.80 26.09 20.28
C SER A 372 14.11 26.49 20.98
N GLU A 373 15.07 27.05 20.23
CA GLU A 373 16.35 27.56 20.76
C GLU A 373 16.28 29.05 21.14
N ASP A 374 15.08 29.65 21.13
CA ASP A 374 14.84 31.08 21.37
C ASP A 374 15.72 32.01 20.50
N ALA A 375 16.07 31.58 19.28
CA ALA A 375 16.85 32.40 18.36
C ALA A 375 16.03 33.62 17.90
N GLN A 376 16.70 34.77 17.77
CA GLN A 376 16.02 36.06 17.53
C GLN A 376 16.50 36.75 16.25
N THR A 377 17.69 36.42 15.77
CA THR A 377 18.32 37.11 14.65
C THR A 377 18.22 36.32 13.35
N LEU A 378 18.18 37.04 12.23
CA LEU A 378 18.26 36.42 10.90
C LEU A 378 19.54 35.59 10.74
N ALA A 379 20.67 36.05 11.29
CA ALA A 379 21.95 35.35 11.21
C ALA A 379 21.86 33.94 11.82
N GLN A 380 21.24 33.80 13.00
CA GLN A 380 21.02 32.50 13.64
C GLN A 380 20.11 31.59 12.79
N MET A 381 19.05 32.12 12.18
CA MET A 381 18.17 31.34 11.30
C MET A 381 18.92 30.79 10.08
N LEU A 382 19.78 31.60 9.48
CA LEU A 382 20.57 31.18 8.32
C LEU A 382 21.69 30.20 8.70
N GLU A 383 22.29 30.35 9.88
CA GLU A 383 23.25 29.37 10.41
C GLU A 383 22.57 28.00 10.66
N LEU A 384 21.37 28.01 11.23
CA LEU A 384 20.55 26.79 11.38
C LEU A 384 20.27 26.14 10.02
N LEU A 385 19.93 26.93 8.99
CA LEU A 385 19.76 26.41 7.63
C LEU A 385 21.01 25.68 7.14
N GLU A 386 22.20 26.28 7.29
CA GLU A 386 23.45 25.65 6.87
C GLU A 386 23.76 24.36 7.65
N VAL A 387 23.48 24.34 8.96
CA VAL A 387 23.67 23.14 9.80
C VAL A 387 22.70 22.03 9.42
N VAL A 388 21.43 22.34 9.24
CA VAL A 388 20.38 21.37 8.91
C VAL A 388 20.58 20.84 7.49
N TRP A 389 20.89 21.72 6.52
CA TRP A 389 21.13 21.34 5.13
C TRP A 389 22.26 20.31 5.01
N ARG A 390 23.39 20.55 5.68
CA ARG A 390 24.55 19.61 5.69
C ARG A 390 24.20 18.21 6.20
N ARG A 391 23.14 18.07 7.00
CA ARG A 391 22.67 16.78 7.56
C ARG A 391 21.55 16.14 6.74
N SER A 392 20.99 16.83 5.75
CA SER A 392 19.75 16.46 5.07
C SER A 392 19.92 15.55 3.85
N ALA A 393 21.14 15.07 3.58
CA ALA A 393 21.50 14.34 2.36
C ALA A 393 21.10 15.08 1.06
N LEU A 394 20.95 16.41 1.12
CA LEU A 394 20.90 17.30 -0.03
C LEU A 394 22.34 17.66 -0.40
N GLY A 395 22.66 17.46 -1.67
CA GLY A 395 24.00 17.68 -2.20
C GLY A 395 24.23 19.11 -2.70
N GLU A 396 25.23 19.21 -3.58
CA GLU A 396 25.68 20.45 -4.21
C GLU A 396 25.33 20.50 -5.71
N SER A 397 24.35 19.70 -6.15
CA SER A 397 23.90 19.80 -7.54
C SER A 397 23.38 21.21 -7.82
N PRO A 398 23.49 21.73 -9.06
CA PRO A 398 22.99 23.07 -9.38
C PRO A 398 21.54 23.31 -8.96
N TYR A 399 20.71 22.26 -9.07
CA TYR A 399 19.32 22.29 -8.65
C TYR A 399 19.14 22.37 -7.12
N GLU A 400 19.92 21.61 -6.35
CA GLU A 400 19.89 21.68 -4.89
C GLU A 400 20.42 23.02 -4.36
N LEU A 401 21.44 23.58 -5.03
CA LEU A 401 21.93 24.94 -4.72
C LEU A 401 20.88 26.02 -4.99
N GLU A 402 20.07 25.87 -6.05
CA GLU A 402 18.92 26.74 -6.30
C GLU A 402 17.88 26.65 -5.17
N LEU A 403 17.58 25.42 -4.70
CA LEU A 403 16.70 25.21 -3.56
C LEU A 403 17.24 25.85 -2.27
N MET A 404 18.55 25.76 -2.02
CA MET A 404 19.20 26.47 -0.90
C MET A 404 18.97 27.98 -1.00
N GLY A 405 19.18 28.56 -2.18
CA GLY A 405 18.90 29.99 -2.42
C GLY A 405 17.45 30.36 -2.13
N LYS A 406 16.49 29.52 -2.55
CA LYS A 406 15.05 29.69 -2.25
C LYS A 406 14.76 29.62 -0.76
N ALA A 407 15.32 28.64 -0.03
CA ALA A 407 15.16 28.55 1.42
C ALA A 407 15.71 29.79 2.13
N ARG A 408 16.91 30.26 1.76
CA ARG A 408 17.50 31.47 2.33
C ARG A 408 16.59 32.68 2.16
N ALA A 409 16.08 32.89 0.95
CA ALA A 409 15.18 34.01 0.65
C ALA A 409 13.84 33.90 1.40
N ALA A 410 13.25 32.71 1.44
CA ALA A 410 12.00 32.43 2.14
C ALA A 410 12.12 32.63 3.66
N LEU A 411 13.16 32.08 4.28
CA LEU A 411 13.43 32.22 5.71
C LEU A 411 13.74 33.68 6.09
N SER A 412 14.38 34.43 5.20
CA SER A 412 14.60 35.88 5.42
C SER A 412 13.30 36.67 5.43
N ARG A 413 12.36 36.37 4.53
CA ARG A 413 11.02 36.98 4.54
C ARG A 413 10.23 36.58 5.78
N TYR A 414 10.27 35.29 6.13
CA TYR A 414 9.63 34.77 7.34
C TYR A 414 10.12 35.48 8.60
N HIS A 415 11.44 35.67 8.75
CA HIS A 415 12.04 36.41 9.87
C HIS A 415 11.56 37.86 9.92
N ALA A 416 11.55 38.55 8.78
CA ALA A 416 11.05 39.93 8.71
C ALA A 416 9.58 40.03 9.13
N ARG A 417 8.76 39.04 8.78
CA ARG A 417 7.34 38.99 9.14
C ARG A 417 7.10 38.71 10.62
N LEU A 418 7.90 37.84 11.24
CA LEU A 418 7.81 37.56 12.69
C LEU A 418 7.87 38.83 13.54
N GLY A 419 8.65 39.83 13.11
CA GLY A 419 8.76 41.11 13.80
C GLY A 419 7.61 42.10 13.54
N ALA A 420 6.71 41.82 12.59
CA ALA A 420 5.68 42.74 12.12
C ALA A 420 4.24 42.30 12.45
N GLU A 421 3.98 41.02 12.72
CA GLU A 421 2.64 40.50 12.97
C GLU A 421 2.17 40.70 14.43
N PRO A 422 0.89 41.07 14.68
CA PRO A 422 0.30 41.18 16.02
C PRO A 422 -0.08 39.82 16.63
N ALA A 423 0.49 38.72 16.12
CA ALA A 423 0.25 37.37 16.61
C ALA A 423 1.47 36.91 17.42
N LYS A 424 1.24 36.33 18.60
CA LYS A 424 2.32 35.81 19.45
C LYS A 424 2.41 34.29 19.27
N PRO A 425 3.52 33.75 18.73
CA PRO A 425 3.72 32.32 18.73
C PRO A 425 3.80 31.79 20.15
N VAL A 426 3.00 30.77 20.46
CA VAL A 426 2.92 30.17 21.80
C VAL A 426 3.40 28.73 21.84
N TRP A 427 3.16 27.95 20.78
CA TRP A 427 3.63 26.58 20.67
C TRP A 427 4.20 26.27 19.30
N PHE A 428 5.18 25.37 19.28
CA PHE A 428 5.80 24.84 18.08
C PHE A 428 5.87 23.32 18.16
N GLU A 429 5.69 22.65 17.02
CA GLU A 429 5.75 21.20 16.90
C GLU A 429 4.92 20.48 17.99
N ARG A 430 3.76 21.08 18.34
CA ARG A 430 2.94 20.66 19.47
C ARG A 430 2.25 19.35 19.13
N ALA A 431 2.65 18.29 19.83
CA ALA A 431 2.05 16.98 19.67
C ALA A 431 0.64 16.94 20.28
N PHE A 432 -0.24 16.17 19.65
CA PHE A 432 -1.54 15.79 20.22
C PHE A 432 -1.75 14.28 20.11
N ALA A 433 -2.52 13.76 21.05
CA ALA A 433 -3.05 12.41 20.99
C ALA A 433 -4.38 12.37 21.74
N PHE A 434 -5.42 11.86 21.11
CA PHE A 434 -6.74 11.71 21.71
C PHE A 434 -7.45 10.49 21.14
N ARG A 435 -8.54 10.08 21.79
CA ARG A 435 -9.35 8.94 21.36
C ARG A 435 -10.57 9.44 20.59
N LEU A 436 -10.86 8.81 19.45
CA LEU A 436 -12.07 9.04 18.65
C LEU A 436 -12.69 7.67 18.35
N GLY A 437 -13.83 7.40 19.01
CA GLY A 437 -14.44 6.06 19.00
C GLY A 437 -13.46 4.98 19.49
N PRO A 438 -13.25 3.88 18.73
CA PRO A 438 -12.26 2.87 19.07
C PRO A 438 -10.82 3.27 18.70
N HIS A 439 -10.64 4.29 17.85
CA HIS A 439 -9.34 4.67 17.30
C HIS A 439 -8.63 5.72 18.16
N HIS A 440 -7.32 5.76 18.03
CA HIS A 440 -6.44 6.72 18.65
C HIS A 440 -5.83 7.61 17.57
N LEU A 441 -6.18 8.89 17.61
CA LEU A 441 -5.64 9.88 16.71
C LEU A 441 -4.38 10.49 17.30
N ARG A 442 -3.37 10.68 16.45
CA ARG A 442 -2.10 11.31 16.82
C ARG A 442 -1.59 12.19 15.69
N GLY A 443 -0.87 13.23 16.07
CA GLY A 443 -0.26 14.14 15.11
C GLY A 443 0.47 15.25 15.81
N ARG A 444 0.78 16.27 15.03
CA ARG A 444 1.54 17.42 15.47
C ARG A 444 1.16 18.63 14.64
N VAL A 445 1.02 19.78 15.28
CA VAL A 445 0.82 21.06 14.62
C VAL A 445 2.14 21.83 14.64
N ASP A 446 2.56 22.37 13.50
CA ASP A 446 3.89 22.98 13.35
C ASP A 446 4.04 24.25 14.19
N ARG A 447 3.02 25.12 14.19
CA ARG A 447 2.99 26.36 14.98
C ARG A 447 1.58 26.68 15.46
N VAL A 448 1.46 27.18 16.68
CA VAL A 448 0.22 27.72 17.25
C VAL A 448 0.50 29.13 17.73
N ASP A 449 -0.31 30.06 17.24
CA ASP A 449 -0.24 31.48 17.59
C ASP A 449 -1.42 31.89 18.45
N LEU A 450 -1.18 32.81 19.39
CA LEU A 450 -2.22 33.55 20.09
C LEU A 450 -2.48 34.85 19.33
N LEU A 451 -3.71 35.01 18.84
CA LEU A 451 -4.19 36.22 18.20
C LEU A 451 -4.59 37.25 19.26
N THR A 452 -4.08 38.47 19.15
CA THR A 452 -4.31 39.54 20.14
C THR A 452 -5.41 40.53 19.76
N ASP A 453 -6.14 40.26 18.67
CA ASP A 453 -7.08 41.18 18.00
C ASP A 453 -8.54 41.09 18.52
N GLY A 454 -8.77 40.56 19.73
CA GLY A 454 -10.13 40.34 20.26
C GLY A 454 -10.26 40.34 21.78
N ALA A 455 -11.49 40.44 22.27
CA ALA A 455 -11.82 40.40 23.71
C ALA A 455 -11.72 38.99 24.33
N GLN A 456 -11.54 37.96 23.50
CA GLN A 456 -11.34 36.57 23.89
C GLN A 456 -10.05 36.04 23.27
N GLU A 457 -9.33 35.19 24.00
CA GLU A 457 -8.13 34.52 23.48
C GLU A 457 -8.52 33.60 22.31
N GLN A 458 -7.99 33.88 21.13
CA GLN A 458 -8.18 33.06 19.93
C GLN A 458 -6.84 32.50 19.48
N TYR A 459 -6.84 31.22 19.12
CA TYR A 459 -5.63 30.53 18.67
C TYR A 459 -5.66 30.30 17.16
N GLU A 460 -4.53 30.45 16.48
CA GLU A 460 -4.35 30.10 15.07
C GLU A 460 -3.40 28.90 14.97
N LEU A 461 -3.86 27.80 14.40
CA LEU A 461 -3.08 26.59 14.15
C LEU A 461 -2.53 26.65 12.73
N ILE A 462 -1.21 26.66 12.62
CA ILE A 462 -0.49 26.87 11.37
C ILE A 462 0.27 25.60 11.01
N ASP A 463 0.11 25.16 9.77
CA ASP A 463 0.90 24.08 9.16
C ASP A 463 1.72 24.63 8.00
N TYR A 464 3.04 24.40 8.06
CA TYR A 464 3.97 24.90 7.07
C TYR A 464 3.95 24.03 5.82
N LYS A 465 3.97 24.68 4.66
CA LYS A 465 4.07 24.02 3.36
C LYS A 465 5.19 24.64 2.53
N THR A 466 5.97 23.78 1.88
CA THR A 466 6.99 24.17 0.89
C THR A 466 6.57 23.83 -0.54
N SER A 467 5.37 23.29 -0.72
CA SER A 467 4.75 23.05 -2.02
C SER A 467 4.16 24.33 -2.60
N ARG A 468 3.66 24.25 -3.84
CA ARG A 468 2.87 25.33 -4.43
C ARG A 468 1.65 25.67 -3.57
N PRO A 469 1.26 26.96 -3.47
CA PRO A 469 0.06 27.37 -2.77
C PRO A 469 -1.21 26.75 -3.36
N LYS A 470 -2.14 26.40 -2.47
CA LYS A 470 -3.51 26.07 -2.81
C LYS A 470 -4.43 27.21 -2.37
N THR A 471 -5.55 27.38 -3.06
CA THR A 471 -6.58 28.34 -2.65
C THR A 471 -7.43 27.79 -1.50
N ALA A 472 -8.17 28.65 -0.80
CA ALA A 472 -9.04 28.22 0.30
C ALA A 472 -10.09 27.20 -0.17
N GLU A 473 -10.62 27.35 -1.39
CA GLU A 473 -11.58 26.41 -1.98
C GLU A 473 -10.98 25.02 -2.20
N GLN A 474 -9.71 24.96 -2.62
CA GLN A 474 -8.99 23.68 -2.80
C GLN A 474 -8.64 22.98 -1.48
N LEU A 475 -8.77 23.70 -0.36
CA LEU A 475 -8.47 23.24 0.99
C LEU A 475 -9.74 22.94 1.79
N ALA A 476 -10.92 23.21 1.23
CA ALA A 476 -12.21 23.03 1.88
C ALA A 476 -12.50 21.55 2.24
N ASP A 477 -11.89 20.59 1.57
CA ASP A 477 -12.03 19.15 1.89
C ASP A 477 -10.78 18.56 2.58
N ASP A 478 -9.82 19.40 2.96
CA ASP A 478 -8.57 18.96 3.56
C ASP A 478 -8.78 18.50 5.00
N ILE A 479 -8.71 17.18 5.20
CA ILE A 479 -8.94 16.54 6.49
C ILE A 479 -7.89 16.87 7.55
N GLN A 480 -6.69 17.30 7.15
CA GLN A 480 -5.58 17.50 8.09
C GLN A 480 -5.86 18.67 9.03
N LEU A 481 -6.33 19.81 8.51
CA LEU A 481 -6.67 20.96 9.34
C LEU A 481 -7.91 20.72 10.19
N SER A 482 -8.92 20.02 9.67
CA SER A 482 -10.10 19.66 10.46
C SER A 482 -9.75 18.71 11.62
N LEU A 483 -8.79 17.79 11.42
CA LEU A 483 -8.25 16.96 12.49
C LEU A 483 -7.49 17.78 13.53
N TYR A 484 -6.78 18.82 13.11
CA TYR A 484 -6.07 19.73 14.02
C TYR A 484 -7.04 20.56 14.88
N ALA A 485 -8.12 21.07 14.28
CA ALA A 485 -9.18 21.75 15.02
C ALA A 485 -9.79 20.83 16.09
N LEU A 486 -10.11 19.59 15.71
CA LEU A 486 -10.60 18.58 16.65
C LEU A 486 -9.56 18.27 17.74
N ALA A 487 -8.28 18.14 17.37
CA ALA A 487 -7.21 17.92 18.32
C ALA A 487 -7.05 19.09 19.32
N ALA A 488 -7.21 20.33 18.87
CA ALA A 488 -7.11 21.51 19.72
C ALA A 488 -8.16 21.47 20.84
N ARG A 489 -9.40 21.11 20.49
CA ARG A 489 -10.49 20.95 21.45
C ARG A 489 -10.26 19.76 22.39
N GLU A 490 -10.07 18.56 21.82
CA GLU A 490 -10.02 17.32 22.61
C GLU A 490 -8.74 17.18 23.45
N ALA A 491 -7.58 17.56 22.90
CA ALA A 491 -6.29 17.36 23.55
C ALA A 491 -5.78 18.58 24.32
N TRP A 492 -6.14 19.79 23.90
CA TRP A 492 -5.60 21.04 24.47
C TRP A 492 -6.65 21.96 25.10
N GLN A 493 -7.93 21.56 25.10
CA GLN A 493 -9.05 22.35 25.62
C GLN A 493 -9.15 23.75 25.00
N LEU A 494 -8.76 23.88 23.72
CA LEU A 494 -8.93 25.11 22.95
C LEU A 494 -10.26 25.06 22.20
N GLU A 495 -11.28 25.73 22.75
CA GLU A 495 -12.65 25.73 22.22
C GLU A 495 -12.79 26.47 20.89
N SER A 496 -11.96 27.47 20.64
CA SER A 496 -11.97 28.27 19.41
C SER A 496 -10.59 28.37 18.82
N SER A 497 -10.45 27.88 17.59
CA SER A 497 -9.22 28.09 16.83
C SER A 497 -9.47 28.27 15.35
N GLN A 498 -8.63 29.09 14.73
CA GLN A 498 -8.53 29.24 13.28
C GLN A 498 -7.43 28.31 12.76
N GLN A 499 -7.55 27.83 11.52
CA GLN A 499 -6.52 27.02 10.90
C GLN A 499 -5.99 27.71 9.66
N ALA A 500 -4.70 27.58 9.39
CA ALA A 500 -4.09 28.14 8.21
C ALA A 500 -2.97 27.24 7.67
N TYR A 501 -2.85 27.18 6.35
CA TYR A 501 -1.61 26.74 5.71
C TYR A 501 -0.73 27.94 5.46
N TYR A 502 0.55 27.83 5.83
CA TYR A 502 1.54 28.84 5.50
C TYR A 502 2.56 28.31 4.49
N TYR A 503 2.45 28.83 3.26
CA TYR A 503 3.35 28.50 2.15
C TYR A 503 4.63 29.32 2.27
N VAL A 504 5.63 28.75 2.95
CA VAL A 504 6.85 29.44 3.39
C VAL A 504 7.62 30.03 2.22
N LEU A 505 7.68 29.31 1.09
CA LEU A 505 8.42 29.77 -0.09
C LEU A 505 7.79 31.00 -0.74
N ASP A 506 6.46 31.08 -0.74
CA ASP A 506 5.70 32.15 -1.36
C ASP A 506 5.39 33.29 -0.37
N ASP A 507 5.74 33.10 0.90
CA ASP A 507 5.34 33.96 2.03
C ASP A 507 3.82 34.23 2.06
N LEU A 508 3.03 33.20 1.77
CA LEU A 508 1.57 33.28 1.66
C LEU A 508 0.89 32.44 2.74
N LYS A 509 0.13 33.10 3.63
CA LYS A 509 -0.74 32.44 4.60
C LYS A 509 -2.16 32.33 4.03
N VAL A 510 -2.70 31.12 3.98
CA VAL A 510 -4.04 30.84 3.48
C VAL A 510 -4.89 30.36 4.66
N PRO A 511 -5.81 31.21 5.18
CA PRO A 511 -6.71 30.81 6.25
C PRO A 511 -7.76 29.82 5.71
N VAL A 512 -8.11 28.84 6.54
CA VAL A 512 -9.14 27.85 6.27
C VAL A 512 -10.10 27.87 7.47
N PRO A 513 -11.15 28.71 7.44
CA PRO A 513 -12.15 28.72 8.49
C PRO A 513 -12.91 27.40 8.50
N ARG A 514 -13.14 26.85 9.69
CA ARG A 514 -13.88 25.60 9.92
C ARG A 514 -14.95 25.81 10.98
N ASP A 515 -16.09 25.15 10.81
CA ASP A 515 -17.22 25.21 11.73
C ASP A 515 -17.44 23.86 12.45
N GLU A 516 -18.41 23.79 13.36
CA GLU A 516 -18.70 22.57 14.13
C GLU A 516 -19.18 21.39 13.25
N ARG A 517 -19.74 21.64 12.06
CA ARG A 517 -20.20 20.58 11.14
C ARG A 517 -19.02 19.80 10.58
N ASP A 518 -17.85 20.45 10.46
CA ASP A 518 -16.61 19.80 10.03
C ASP A 518 -16.15 18.71 11.03
N ALA A 519 -16.40 18.87 12.33
CA ALA A 519 -15.97 17.89 13.34
C ALA A 519 -16.74 16.56 13.27
N ALA A 520 -18.05 16.62 12.99
CA ALA A 520 -18.87 15.43 12.81
C ALA A 520 -18.45 14.66 11.55
N ALA A 521 -18.25 15.37 10.43
CA ALA A 521 -17.78 14.77 9.18
C ALA A 521 -16.41 14.11 9.34
N VAL A 522 -15.45 14.74 10.03
CA VAL A 522 -14.15 14.12 10.32
C VAL A 522 -14.31 12.85 11.14
N THR A 523 -15.20 12.85 12.13
CA THR A 523 -15.46 11.68 12.98
C THR A 523 -15.95 10.50 12.15
N GLU A 524 -16.93 10.73 11.27
CA GLU A 524 -17.46 9.72 10.35
C GLU A 524 -16.36 9.16 9.44
N ILE A 525 -15.57 10.04 8.82
CA ILE A 525 -14.47 9.64 7.94
C ILE A 525 -13.43 8.79 8.70
N VAL A 526 -13.10 9.13 9.95
CA VAL A 526 -12.14 8.38 10.77
C VAL A 526 -12.67 6.97 11.07
N LEU A 527 -13.96 6.85 11.37
CA LEU A 527 -14.59 5.57 11.64
C LEU A 527 -14.65 4.70 10.38
N GLU A 528 -15.09 5.24 9.25
CA GLU A 528 -15.15 4.54 7.95
C GLU A 528 -13.76 4.01 7.54
N VAL A 529 -12.74 4.87 7.57
CA VAL A 529 -11.36 4.47 7.27
C VAL A 529 -10.86 3.43 8.26
N GLY A 530 -11.21 3.59 9.54
CA GLY A 530 -10.82 2.67 10.59
C GLY A 530 -11.42 1.28 10.41
N GLU A 531 -12.69 1.19 10.05
CA GLU A 531 -13.39 -0.06 9.73
C GLU A 531 -12.79 -0.74 8.50
N GLY A 532 -12.56 0.01 7.40
CA GLY A 532 -11.93 -0.53 6.20
C GLY A 532 -10.52 -1.09 6.45
N ILE A 533 -9.69 -0.40 7.24
CA ILE A 533 -8.35 -0.89 7.61
C ILE A 533 -8.44 -2.16 8.48
N LEU A 534 -9.36 -2.20 9.44
CA LEU A 534 -9.55 -3.38 10.32
C LEU A 534 -10.09 -4.59 9.53
N GLY A 535 -10.97 -4.34 8.56
CA GLY A 535 -11.48 -5.33 7.61
C GLY A 535 -10.46 -5.76 6.54
N GLN A 536 -9.28 -5.13 6.50
CA GLN A 536 -8.24 -5.36 5.50
C GLN A 536 -8.67 -5.08 4.05
N SER A 537 -9.64 -4.18 3.87
CA SER A 537 -10.06 -3.68 2.56
C SER A 537 -8.97 -2.79 1.99
N PHE A 538 -8.19 -3.33 1.05
CA PHE A 538 -7.02 -2.65 0.49
C PHE A 538 -7.03 -2.65 -1.04
N GLU A 539 -8.23 -2.66 -1.61
CA GLU A 539 -8.46 -2.62 -3.04
C GLU A 539 -7.88 -1.32 -3.62
N PRO A 540 -7.24 -1.37 -4.80
CA PRO A 540 -6.72 -0.17 -5.43
C PRO A 540 -7.88 0.70 -5.95
N THR A 541 -7.85 1.99 -5.62
CA THR A 541 -8.73 3.01 -6.22
C THR A 541 -7.90 3.93 -7.15
N PRO A 542 -7.51 3.44 -8.35
CA PRO A 542 -6.59 4.18 -9.21
C PRO A 542 -7.21 5.51 -9.66
N SER A 543 -6.48 6.60 -9.48
CA SER A 543 -6.84 7.91 -10.01
C SER A 543 -5.62 8.59 -10.61
N ARG A 544 -5.82 9.47 -11.60
CA ARG A 544 -4.70 10.21 -12.22
C ARG A 544 -3.91 11.02 -11.20
N ALA A 545 -4.60 11.64 -10.25
CA ALA A 545 -3.98 12.45 -9.21
C ALA A 545 -3.14 11.58 -8.27
N ALA A 546 -3.65 10.44 -7.80
CA ALA A 546 -2.91 9.58 -6.88
C ALA A 546 -1.79 8.79 -7.57
N CYS A 547 -2.06 8.19 -8.73
CA CYS A 547 -1.14 7.27 -9.41
C CYS A 547 0.05 7.96 -10.08
N SER A 548 -0.07 9.24 -10.45
CA SER A 548 1.02 9.98 -11.11
C SER A 548 2.20 10.26 -10.18
N ILE A 549 1.95 10.30 -8.87
CA ILE A 549 2.93 10.60 -7.81
C ILE A 549 3.09 9.43 -6.82
N CYS A 550 2.60 8.24 -7.16
CA CYS A 550 2.63 7.09 -6.25
C CYS A 550 3.97 6.36 -6.33
N ASP A 551 4.73 6.38 -5.23
CA ASP A 551 6.03 5.69 -5.10
C ASP A 551 5.93 4.17 -5.27
N TYR A 552 4.74 3.59 -5.01
CA TYR A 552 4.49 2.15 -5.10
C TYR A 552 4.03 1.70 -6.49
N ARG A 553 4.09 2.58 -7.50
CA ARG A 553 3.62 2.25 -8.84
C ARG A 553 4.27 0.99 -9.39
N ILE A 554 5.55 0.71 -9.10
CA ILE A 554 6.26 -0.49 -9.58
C ILE A 554 5.67 -1.80 -9.03
N VAL A 555 5.28 -1.83 -7.75
CA VAL A 555 4.66 -3.01 -7.11
C VAL A 555 3.15 -3.09 -7.30
N CYS A 556 2.51 -2.02 -7.79
CA CYS A 556 1.07 -1.94 -7.90
C CYS A 556 0.53 -2.80 -9.07
N PRO A 557 -0.38 -3.76 -8.82
CA PRO A 557 -1.03 -4.54 -9.87
C PRO A 557 -1.95 -3.67 -10.75
N ALA A 558 -2.61 -2.64 -10.21
CA ALA A 558 -3.44 -1.72 -11.00
C ALA A 558 -2.63 -0.82 -11.95
N ALA A 559 -1.30 -0.90 -11.92
CA ALA A 559 -0.43 -0.25 -12.91
C ALA A 559 -0.11 -1.16 -14.11
N GLU A 560 -0.59 -2.41 -14.09
CA GLU A 560 -0.50 -3.41 -15.15
C GLU A 560 -1.78 -3.30 -15.99
N GLY A 561 -1.70 -2.76 -17.21
CA GLY A 561 -2.88 -2.42 -18.03
C GLY A 561 -2.62 -1.31 -19.03
#